data_AF-A0A942SAZ0-F1
#
_entry.id   AF-A0A942SAZ0-F1
#
_cell.length_a   1.000
_cell.length_b   1.000
_cell.length_c   1.000
_cell.angle_alpha   90.00
_cell.angle_beta   90.00
_cell.angle_gamma   90.00
#
_symmetry.space_group_name_H-M   'P 1'
#
loop_
_entity.id
_entity.type
_entity.pdbx_description
1 polymer ?
#
loop_
_entity_poly.entity_id
_entity_poly.type
_entity_poly.pdbx_seq_one_letter_code
_entity_poly.pdbx_strand_id
1 'polypeptide(L)'
;AIIQMLSNLMFSWLAWVGPDVSALTLTIIVENFTSNAANVIFVAYLSALCGARAHTATQFALLSAIAAVGRTVLAASGGYVAEATGWFWFFVVTALAAIPSIVLLWWLQRRGHFERLAPDKK
;
A
#
# COMPACT_ATOMS: atom_id res chain seq x y z
N ALA A 1 2.56 4.83 2.93
CA ALA A 1 3.39 3.69 3.37
C ALA A 1 3.50 3.62 4.88
N ILE A 2 4.03 4.65 5.58
CA ILE A 2 4.21 4.62 7.05
C ILE A 2 2.89 4.39 7.80
N ILE A 3 1.85 5.17 7.50
CA ILE A 3 0.53 5.03 8.15
C ILE A 3 -0.04 3.63 7.89
N GLN A 4 0.10 3.09 6.67
CA GLN A 4 -0.37 1.74 6.31
C GLN A 4 0.37 0.64 7.08
N MET A 5 1.65 0.89 7.39
CA MET A 5 2.48 0.00 8.19
C MET A 5 1.99 -0.02 9.65
N LEU A 6 1.66 1.16 10.20
CA LEU A 6 1.10 1.28 11.54
C LEU A 6 -0.28 0.62 11.64
N SER A 7 -1.12 0.72 10.61
CA SER A 7 -2.42 0.03 10.55
C SER A 7 -2.26 -1.49 10.58
N ASN A 8 -1.28 -2.05 9.86
CA ASN A 8 -0.97 -3.50 9.94
C ASN A 8 -0.53 -3.92 11.36
N LEU A 9 0.22 -3.08 12.07
CA LEU A 9 0.61 -3.38 13.46
C LEU A 9 -0.58 -3.34 14.44
N MET A 10 -1.64 -2.59 14.14
CA MET A 10 -2.88 -2.65 14.92
C MET A 10 -3.55 -4.03 14.82
N PHE A 11 -3.45 -4.71 13.67
CA PHE A 11 -3.93 -6.09 13.55
C PHE A 11 -3.08 -7.09 14.35
N SER A 12 -1.77 -6.88 14.45
CA SER A 12 -0.92 -7.66 15.38
C SER A 12 -1.33 -7.44 16.84
N TRP A 13 -1.67 -6.20 17.22
CA TRP A 13 -2.17 -5.90 18.56
C TRP A 13 -3.54 -6.55 18.82
N LEU A 14 -4.46 -6.49 17.84
CA LEU A 14 -5.77 -7.14 17.93
C LEU A 14 -5.64 -8.67 18.09
N ALA A 15 -4.69 -9.29 17.41
CA ALA A 15 -4.39 -10.72 17.57
C ALA A 15 -3.95 -11.10 19.00
N TRP A 16 -3.43 -10.14 19.78
CA TRP A 16 -3.04 -10.34 21.18
C TRP A 16 -4.18 -10.05 22.17
N VAL A 17 -5.03 -9.06 21.88
CA VAL A 17 -6.21 -8.70 22.70
C VAL A 17 -7.29 -9.78 22.66
N GLY A 18 -7.41 -10.51 21.55
CA GLY A 18 -8.42 -11.54 21.35
C GLY A 18 -9.71 -11.02 20.70
N PRO A 19 -10.82 -11.79 20.72
CA PRO A 19 -12.04 -11.47 20.01
C PRO A 19 -12.84 -10.36 20.72
N ASP A 20 -12.40 -9.11 20.56
CA ASP A 20 -13.11 -7.92 21.02
C ASP A 20 -13.65 -7.11 19.82
N VAL A 21 -14.96 -6.87 19.80
CA VAL A 21 -15.65 -6.20 18.69
C VAL A 21 -15.28 -4.71 18.61
N SER A 22 -14.99 -4.07 19.75
CA SER A 22 -14.64 -2.65 19.79
C SER A 22 -13.24 -2.39 19.23
N ALA A 23 -12.27 -3.23 19.61
CA ALA A 23 -10.90 -3.20 19.09
C ALA A 23 -10.85 -3.56 17.60
N LEU A 24 -11.66 -4.53 17.16
CA LEU A 24 -11.81 -4.87 15.74
C LEU A 24 -12.37 -3.69 14.94
N THR A 25 -13.42 -3.04 15.43
CA THR A 25 -14.05 -1.90 14.76
C THR A 25 -13.08 -0.75 14.57
N LEU A 26 -12.33 -0.37 15.63
CA LEU A 26 -11.32 0.68 15.54
C LEU A 26 -10.21 0.34 14.54
N THR A 27 -9.71 -0.89 14.57
CA THR A 27 -8.66 -1.36 13.65
C THR A 27 -9.13 -1.29 12.19
N ILE A 28 -10.35 -1.72 11.91
CA ILE A 28 -10.95 -1.68 10.57
C ILE A 28 -11.15 -0.24 10.09
N ILE A 29 -11.58 0.68 10.96
CA ILE A 29 -11.75 2.10 10.59
C ILE A 29 -10.41 2.70 10.16
N VAL A 30 -9.36 2.50 10.97
CA VAL A 30 -8.02 3.02 10.68
C VAL A 30 -7.46 2.39 9.39
N GLU A 31 -7.68 1.09 9.20
CA GLU A 31 -7.21 0.39 8.00
C GLU A 31 -7.92 0.90 6.73
N ASN A 32 -9.24 1.03 6.76
CA ASN A 32 -10.00 1.53 5.61
C ASN A 32 -9.59 2.97 5.27
N PHE A 33 -9.42 3.83 6.27
CA PHE A 33 -8.96 5.20 6.04
C PHE A 33 -7.60 5.23 5.35
N THR A 34 -6.66 4.43 5.86
CA THR A 34 -5.29 4.40 5.36
C THR A 34 -5.18 3.79 3.96
N SER A 35 -5.93 2.71 3.71
CA SER A 35 -5.98 2.04 2.40
C SER A 35 -6.57 2.96 1.32
N ASN A 36 -7.62 3.72 1.65
CA ASN A 36 -8.19 4.71 0.74
C ASN A 36 -7.20 5.84 0.43
N ALA A 37 -6.52 6.38 1.45
CA ALA A 37 -5.49 7.40 1.25
C ALA A 37 -4.35 6.89 0.34
N ALA A 38 -3.90 5.65 0.56
CA ALA A 38 -2.88 5.02 -0.29
C ALA A 38 -3.35 4.86 -1.74
N ASN A 39 -4.62 4.48 -1.95
CA ASN A 39 -5.20 4.34 -3.29
C ASN A 39 -5.26 5.68 -4.04
N VAL A 40 -5.70 6.75 -3.37
CA VAL A 40 -5.78 8.09 -3.98
C VAL A 40 -4.39 8.57 -4.40
N ILE A 41 -3.39 8.43 -3.52
CA ILE A 41 -2.00 8.80 -3.84
C ILE A 41 -1.45 7.97 -5.01
N PHE A 42 -1.76 6.67 -5.05
CA PHE A 42 -1.33 5.78 -6.11
C PHE A 42 -1.93 6.17 -7.48
N VAL A 43 -3.24 6.44 -7.53
CA VAL A 43 -3.91 6.89 -8.76
C VAL A 43 -3.38 8.25 -9.21
N ALA A 44 -3.13 9.18 -8.29
CA ALA A 44 -2.52 10.47 -8.61
C ALA A 44 -1.10 10.30 -9.20
N TYR A 45 -0.30 9.41 -8.61
CA TYR A 45 1.04 9.09 -9.12
C TYR A 45 1.02 8.48 -10.52
N LEU A 46 0.15 7.49 -10.76
CA LEU A 46 -0.01 6.90 -12.09
C LEU A 46 -0.50 7.92 -13.12
N SER A 47 -1.42 8.80 -12.73
CA SER A 47 -1.92 9.89 -13.58
C SER A 47 -0.78 10.84 -13.97
N ALA A 48 0.06 11.24 -13.01
CA ALA A 48 1.22 12.09 -13.27
C ALA A 48 2.24 11.43 -14.20
N LEU A 49 2.45 10.11 -14.06
CA LEU A 49 3.38 9.35 -14.89
C LEU A 49 2.89 9.20 -16.35
N CYS A 50 1.57 9.09 -16.54
CA CYS A 50 0.97 8.94 -17.87
C CYS A 50 0.75 10.27 -18.60
N GLY A 51 0.74 11.42 -17.90
CA GLY A 51 0.35 12.73 -18.44
C GLY A 51 1.19 13.29 -19.59
N ALA A 52 2.32 12.67 -19.95
CA ALA A 52 3.29 13.24 -20.90
C ALA A 52 3.25 12.68 -22.34
N ARG A 53 2.39 11.71 -22.73
CA ARG A 53 2.47 11.08 -24.07
C ARG A 53 1.12 10.65 -24.68
N ALA A 54 1.00 10.68 -26.00
CA ALA A 54 -0.21 10.47 -26.83
C ALA A 54 -1.02 9.15 -26.63
N HIS A 55 -0.64 8.27 -25.70
CA HIS A 55 -1.32 7.00 -25.37
C HIS A 55 -1.59 6.85 -23.85
N THR A 56 -2.06 7.93 -23.21
CA THR A 56 -2.22 8.03 -21.75
C THR A 56 -3.17 6.98 -21.15
N ALA A 57 -4.28 6.67 -21.83
CA ALA A 57 -5.31 5.76 -21.31
C ALA A 57 -4.84 4.30 -21.24
N THR A 58 -4.15 3.80 -22.26
CA THR A 58 -3.66 2.41 -22.30
C THR A 58 -2.50 2.20 -21.33
N GLN A 59 -1.62 3.19 -21.17
CA GLN A 59 -0.52 3.13 -20.19
C GLN A 59 -1.04 3.14 -18.75
N PHE A 60 -2.02 3.99 -18.44
CA PHE A 60 -2.65 4.00 -17.12
C PHE A 60 -3.34 2.66 -16.82
N ALA A 61 -4.08 2.11 -17.79
CA ALA A 61 -4.74 0.82 -17.66
C ALA A 61 -3.73 -0.31 -17.43
N LEU A 62 -2.62 -0.34 -18.19
CA LEU A 62 -1.58 -1.35 -18.06
C LEU A 62 -0.89 -1.28 -16.69
N LEU A 63 -0.49 -0.08 -16.25
CA LEU A 63 0.16 0.10 -14.95
C LEU A 63 -0.76 -0.24 -13.79
N SER A 64 -2.04 0.16 -13.88
CA SER A 64 -3.06 -0.18 -12.89
C SER A 64 -3.32 -1.68 -12.84
N ALA A 65 -3.38 -2.34 -14.00
CA ALA A 65 -3.57 -3.79 -14.10
C ALA A 65 -2.38 -4.56 -13.48
N ILE A 66 -1.15 -4.16 -13.76
CA ILE A 66 0.05 -4.77 -13.15
C ILE A 66 0.02 -4.63 -11.62
N ALA A 67 -0.34 -3.45 -11.11
CA ALA A 67 -0.46 -3.24 -9.68
C ALA A 67 -1.58 -4.09 -9.04
N ALA A 68 -2.72 -4.23 -9.72
CA ALA A 68 -3.81 -5.09 -9.28
C ALA A 68 -3.39 -6.57 -9.25
N VAL A 69 -2.74 -7.07 -10.29
CA VAL A 69 -2.24 -8.45 -10.36
C VAL A 69 -1.25 -8.72 -9.23
N GLY A 70 -0.27 -7.82 -9.01
CA GLY A 70 0.69 -7.96 -7.92
C GLY A 70 0.02 -8.06 -6.55
N ARG A 71 -0.98 -7.20 -6.30
CA ARG A 71 -1.77 -7.25 -5.06
C ARG A 71 -2.50 -8.58 -4.90
N THR A 72 -3.18 -9.05 -5.95
CA THR A 72 -4.00 -10.27 -5.90
C THR A 72 -3.16 -11.51 -5.69
N VAL A 73 -2.02 -11.64 -6.37
CA VAL A 73 -1.12 -12.79 -6.21
C VAL A 73 -0.55 -12.86 -4.79
N LEU A 74 -0.10 -11.72 -4.25
CA LEU A 74 0.40 -11.64 -2.88
C LEU A 74 -0.71 -11.95 -1.87
N ALA A 75 -1.91 -11.40 -2.06
CA ALA A 75 -3.06 -11.67 -1.19
C ALA A 75 -3.48 -13.15 -1.20
N ALA A 76 -3.47 -13.80 -2.37
CA ALA A 76 -3.80 -15.22 -2.51
C ALA A 76 -2.84 -16.13 -1.71
N SER A 77 -1.55 -15.80 -1.69
CA SER A 77 -0.55 -16.53 -0.89
C SER A 77 -0.62 -16.24 0.61
N GLY A 78 -1.28 -15.15 1.02
CA GLY A 78 -1.29 -14.68 2.40
C GLY A 78 -1.96 -15.64 3.39
N GLY A 79 -3.01 -16.34 2.96
CA GLY A 79 -3.70 -17.32 3.81
C GLY A 79 -2.82 -18.51 4.21
N TYR A 80 -2.01 -19.01 3.27
CA TYR A 80 -1.07 -20.11 3.52
C TYR A 80 0.03 -19.69 4.52
N VAL A 81 0.53 -18.46 4.39
CA VAL A 81 1.53 -17.92 5.32
C VAL A 81 0.92 -17.72 6.71
N ALA A 82 -0.31 -17.21 6.80
CA ALA A 82 -1.00 -17.03 8.07
C ALA A 82 -1.27 -18.36 8.79
N GLU A 83 -1.59 -19.43 8.06
CA GLU A 83 -1.76 -20.77 8.60
C GLU A 83 -0.44 -21.33 9.16
N ALA A 84 0.68 -21.07 8.49
CA ALA A 84 2.00 -21.53 8.91
C ALA A 84 2.64 -20.71 10.06
N THR A 85 2.42 -19.39 10.12
CA THR A 85 3.10 -18.50 11.08
C THR A 85 2.20 -18.00 12.22
N GLY A 86 0.89 -18.18 12.09
CA GLY A 86 -0.10 -17.54 12.94
C GLY A 86 -0.33 -16.06 12.58
N TRP A 87 -1.51 -15.56 12.97
CA TRP A 87 -1.97 -14.21 12.60
C TRP A 87 -1.08 -13.08 13.12
N PHE A 88 -0.50 -13.23 14.32
CA PHE A 88 0.39 -12.20 14.88
C PHE A 88 1.61 -11.95 14.00
N TRP A 89 2.39 -13.00 13.71
CA TRP A 89 3.60 -12.91 12.90
C TRP A 89 3.31 -12.58 11.44
N PHE A 90 2.17 -13.01 10.91
CA PHE A 90 1.72 -12.63 9.58
C PHE A 90 1.65 -11.11 9.41
N PHE A 91 0.97 -10.42 10.34
CA PHE A 91 0.82 -8.96 10.30
C PHE A 91 2.14 -8.21 10.56
N VAL A 92 3.06 -8.79 11.34
CA VAL A 92 4.42 -8.25 11.51
C VAL A 92 5.21 -8.36 10.21
N VAL A 93 5.17 -9.52 9.55
CA VAL A 93 5.88 -9.75 8.29
C VAL A 93 5.33 -8.85 7.18
N THR A 94 4.01 -8.64 7.09
CA THR A 94 3.43 -7.70 6.12
C THR A 94 3.79 -6.25 6.42
N ALA A 95 3.88 -5.86 7.70
CA ALA A 95 4.41 -4.55 8.08
C ALA A 95 5.88 -4.37 7.65
N LEU A 96 6.73 -5.39 7.86
CA LEU A 96 8.13 -5.36 7.41
C LEU A 96 8.26 -5.36 5.89
N ALA A 97 7.37 -6.04 5.17
CA ALA A 97 7.32 -6.03 3.70
C ALA A 97 7.06 -4.63 3.11
N ALA A 98 6.54 -3.68 3.91
CA ALA A 98 6.42 -2.28 3.49
C ALA A 98 7.75 -1.50 3.54
N ILE A 99 8.76 -1.95 4.30
CA ILE A 99 10.09 -1.31 4.39
C ILE A 99 10.74 -1.10 3.02
N PRO A 100 10.87 -2.11 2.12
CA PRO A 100 11.49 -1.89 0.81
C PRO A 100 10.76 -0.83 -0.01
N SER A 101 9.43 -0.71 0.13
CA SER A 101 8.67 0.34 -0.54
C SER A 101 9.04 1.75 -0.04
N ILE A 102 9.25 1.91 1.27
CA ILE A 102 9.66 3.18 1.88
C ILE A 102 11.07 3.56 1.43
N VAL A 103 11.99 2.59 1.43
CA VAL A 103 13.37 2.80 0.95
C VAL A 103 13.37 3.24 -0.52
N LEU A 104 12.56 2.60 -1.36
CA LEU A 104 12.44 2.96 -2.77
C LEU A 104 11.88 4.38 -2.96
N LEU A 105 10.81 4.73 -2.24
CA LEU A 105 10.22 6.08 -2.28
C LEU A 105 11.21 7.15 -1.84
N TRP A 106 11.94 6.90 -0.76
CA TRP A 106 12.98 7.80 -0.26
C TRP A 106 14.12 7.96 -1.26
N TRP A 107 14.53 6.88 -1.93
CA TRP A 107 15.54 6.93 -2.99
C TRP A 107 15.06 7.70 -4.22
N LEU A 108 13.80 7.52 -4.65
CA LEU A 108 13.19 8.30 -5.73
C LEU A 108 13.11 9.79 -5.39
N GLN A 109 12.73 10.11 -4.14
CA GLN A 109 12.64 11.49 -3.65
C GLN A 109 14.01 12.16 -3.65
N ARG A 110 15.07 11.46 -3.22
CA ARG A 110 16.45 11.95 -3.30
C ARG A 110 16.94 12.22 -4.72
N ARG A 111 16.36 11.55 -5.73
CA ARG A 111 16.69 11.79 -7.15
C ARG A 111 15.84 12.88 -7.82
N GLY A 112 14.97 13.57 -7.07
CA GLY A 112 14.10 14.62 -7.61
C GLY A 112 13.06 14.10 -8.61
N HIS A 113 12.71 12.81 -8.56
CA HIS A 113 11.78 12.21 -9.53
C HIS A 113 10.40 12.90 -9.52
N PHE A 114 9.91 13.25 -8.32
CA PHE A 114 8.61 13.91 -8.14
C PHE A 114 8.61 15.37 -8.61
N GLU A 115 9.76 16.05 -8.65
CA GLU A 115 9.86 17.41 -9.19
C GLU A 115 9.68 17.43 -10.72
N ARG A 116 10.11 16.37 -11.40
CA ARG A 116 9.90 16.19 -12.85
C ARG A 116 8.46 15.86 -13.22
N LEU A 117 7.66 15.43 -12.24
CA LEU A 117 6.24 15.10 -12.39
C LEU A 117 5.32 16.24 -11.96
N ALA A 118 5.87 17.31 -11.38
CA ALA A 118 5.10 18.49 -10.99
C ALA A 118 4.57 19.20 -12.25
N PRO A 119 3.28 19.58 -12.28
CA PRO A 119 2.75 20.37 -13.39
C PRO A 119 3.51 21.69 -13.48
N ASP A 120 3.88 22.07 -14.70
CA ASP A 120 4.57 23.33 -14.99
C ASP A 120 3.77 24.48 -14.38
N LYS A 121 4.40 25.26 -13.49
CA LYS A 121 3.77 26.43 -12.86
C LYS A 121 3.62 27.52 -13.93
N LYS A 122 2.54 27.44 -14.71
CA LYS A 122 2.06 28.57 -15.52
C LYS A 122 1.11 29.43 -14.71
#